data_AF-A0A4W5R616-F1
#
_entry.id   AF-A0A4W5R616-F1
#
_cell.length_a   1.000
_cell.length_b   1.000
_cell.length_c   1.000
_cell.angle_alpha   90.00
_cell.angle_beta   90.00
_cell.angle_gamma   90.00
#
_symmetry.space_group_name_H-M   'P 1'
#
loop_
_entity.id
_entity.type
_entity.pdbx_description
1 polymer ?
#
loop_
_entity_poly.entity_id
_entity_poly.type
_entity_poly.pdbx_seq_one_letter_code
_entity_poly.pdbx_strand_id
1 'polypeptide(L)'
;MDPITKWTSKQVVDWIRGLDNSLQQYVPYFERDKIDGEHLLKISHQDLLELGVTRIGHQELVLEAVDLLCALNYGVETDNLKTLVGRMRAASNNLHNSASERRKNPSYEGKKSHKPPNDFLTAVVELIGAAKSLLAWLDSLRRIPEGLRCKMKHLY
;
A
#
# COMPACT_ATOMS: atom_id res chain seq x y z
N MET A 1 -5.98 5.27 8.91
CA MET A 1 -5.08 6.29 8.34
C MET A 1 -5.17 6.17 6.83
N ASP A 2 -5.45 7.27 6.14
CA ASP A 2 -5.37 7.29 4.69
C ASP A 2 -3.90 7.14 4.25
N PRO A 3 -3.64 6.47 3.10
CA PRO A 3 -2.28 6.35 2.59
C PRO A 3 -1.68 7.73 2.36
N ILE A 4 -0.37 7.86 2.58
CA ILE A 4 0.33 9.15 2.46
C ILE A 4 0.16 9.74 1.06
N THR A 5 0.09 8.91 0.02
CA THR A 5 -0.17 9.34 -1.37
C THR A 5 -1.47 10.13 -1.56
N LYS A 6 -2.41 10.08 -0.61
CA LYS A 6 -3.65 10.85 -0.62
C LYS A 6 -3.65 12.05 0.32
N TRP A 7 -2.53 12.32 0.97
CA TRP A 7 -2.44 13.47 1.87
C TRP A 7 -2.56 14.77 1.08
N THR A 8 -3.45 15.62 1.56
CA THR A 8 -3.58 16.99 1.11
C THR A 8 -2.36 17.81 1.53
N SER A 9 -2.12 18.94 0.87
CA SER A 9 -1.05 19.87 1.27
C SER A 9 -1.16 20.30 2.73
N LYS A 10 -2.39 20.48 3.23
CA LYS A 10 -2.63 20.78 4.64
C LYS A 10 -2.12 19.69 5.58
N GLN A 11 -2.34 18.42 5.25
CA GLN A 11 -1.86 17.28 6.05
C GLN A 11 -0.33 17.20 6.03
N VAL A 12 0.32 17.50 4.91
CA VAL A 12 1.78 17.59 4.82
C VAL A 12 2.32 18.72 5.69
N VAL A 13 1.69 19.89 5.64
CA VAL A 13 2.05 21.04 6.48
C VAL A 13 1.90 20.71 7.97
N ASP A 14 0.80 20.07 8.36
CA ASP A 14 0.58 19.62 9.74
C ASP A 14 1.60 18.55 10.17
N TRP A 15 2.03 17.68 9.26
CA TRP A 15 3.09 16.72 9.51
C TRP A 15 4.45 17.40 9.73
N ILE A 16 4.85 18.34 8.87
CA ILE A 16 6.11 19.12 9.05
C ILE A 16 6.10 19.85 10.40
N ARG A 17 4.94 20.41 10.81
CA ARG A 17 4.80 21.06 12.12
C ARG A 17 5.09 20.12 13.30
N GLY A 18 4.88 18.82 13.12
CA GLY A 18 5.20 17.80 14.12
C GLY A 18 6.67 17.37 14.16
N LEU A 19 7.50 17.84 13.22
CA LEU A 19 8.94 17.54 13.20
C LEU A 19 9.73 18.49 14.14
N ASP A 20 11.06 18.38 14.09
CA ASP A 20 11.97 19.17 14.90
C ASP A 20 11.72 20.69 14.80
N ASN A 21 11.94 21.41 15.90
CA ASN A 21 11.73 22.86 15.99
C ASN A 21 12.58 23.65 14.97
N SER A 22 13.75 23.12 14.58
CA SER A 22 14.63 23.73 13.58
C SER A 22 14.00 23.78 12.17
N LEU A 23 12.99 22.94 11.90
CA LEU A 23 12.32 22.83 10.61
C LEU A 23 11.08 23.73 10.49
N GLN A 24 10.59 24.30 11.59
CA GLN A 24 9.34 25.08 11.62
C GLN A 24 9.39 26.32 10.72
N GLN A 25 10.58 26.89 10.54
CA GLN A 25 10.81 28.02 9.63
C GLN A 25 10.49 27.71 8.16
N TYR A 26 10.48 26.42 7.76
CA TYR A 26 10.20 26.00 6.39
C TYR A 26 8.71 25.74 6.12
N VAL A 27 7.89 25.64 7.17
CA VAL A 27 6.43 25.37 7.05
C VAL A 27 5.75 26.29 6.03
N PRO A 28 6.00 27.62 5.99
CA PRO A 28 5.38 28.50 5.01
C PRO A 28 5.77 28.17 3.56
N TYR A 29 6.95 27.59 3.32
CA TYR A 29 7.40 27.22 1.97
C TYR A 29 6.68 25.97 1.47
N PHE A 30 6.51 24.96 2.32
CA PHE A 30 5.70 23.77 2.00
C PHE A 30 4.23 24.13 1.74
N GLU A 31 3.69 25.09 2.51
CA GLU A 31 2.32 25.58 2.33
C GLU A 31 2.15 26.38 1.03
N ARG A 32 3.07 27.31 0.74
CA ARG A 32 3.06 28.14 -0.46
C ARG A 32 3.17 27.30 -1.72
N ASP A 33 4.09 26.32 -1.73
CA ASP A 33 4.37 25.48 -2.88
C ASP A 33 3.40 24.28 -2.97
N LYS A 34 2.46 24.18 -2.00
CA LYS A 34 1.36 23.20 -1.95
C LYS A 34 1.84 21.76 -2.09
N ILE A 35 2.91 21.42 -1.39
CA ILE A 35 3.46 20.07 -1.39
C ILE A 35 2.42 19.10 -0.82
N ASP A 36 1.92 18.19 -1.65
CA ASP A 36 1.02 17.11 -1.25
C ASP A 36 1.80 15.82 -0.93
N GLY A 37 1.08 14.79 -0.51
CA GLY A 37 1.71 13.54 -0.11
C GLY A 37 2.44 12.79 -1.22
N GLU A 38 2.03 12.92 -2.49
CA GLU A 38 2.75 12.28 -3.60
C GLU A 38 4.08 12.98 -3.87
N HIS A 39 4.11 14.30 -3.79
CA HIS A 39 5.33 15.10 -3.89
C HIS A 39 6.26 14.83 -2.70
N LEU A 40 5.71 14.81 -1.47
CA LEU A 40 6.49 14.56 -0.26
C LEU A 40 7.23 13.22 -0.30
N LEU A 41 6.58 12.15 -0.75
CA LEU A 41 7.18 10.81 -0.83
C LEU A 41 8.30 10.69 -1.87
N LYS A 42 8.42 11.64 -2.80
CA LYS A 42 9.41 11.65 -3.87
C LYS A 42 10.45 12.77 -3.70
N ILE A 43 10.36 13.52 -2.60
CA ILE A 43 11.18 14.71 -2.39
C ILE A 43 12.66 14.34 -2.35
N SER A 44 13.47 15.09 -3.10
CA SER A 44 14.92 14.91 -3.18
C SER A 44 15.67 16.08 -2.53
N HIS A 45 16.98 15.93 -2.37
CA HIS A 45 17.85 17.04 -1.96
C HIS A 45 17.69 18.27 -2.85
N GLN A 46 17.51 18.06 -4.17
CA GLN A 46 17.33 19.14 -5.13
C GLN A 46 15.99 19.86 -4.93
N ASP A 47 14.90 19.12 -4.73
CA ASP A 47 13.59 19.71 -4.46
C ASP A 47 13.59 20.52 -3.15
N LEU A 48 14.29 20.02 -2.13
CA LEU A 48 14.47 20.73 -0.86
C LEU A 48 15.28 22.02 -1.03
N LEU A 49 16.31 22.02 -1.87
CA LEU A 49 17.05 23.25 -2.23
C LEU A 49 16.12 24.28 -2.89
N GLU A 50 15.28 23.85 -3.83
CA GLU A 50 14.34 24.70 -4.55
C GLU A 50 13.24 25.26 -3.63
N LEU A 51 12.80 24.46 -2.66
CA LEU A 51 11.89 24.89 -1.58
C LEU A 51 12.52 25.88 -0.59
N GLY A 52 13.84 26.11 -0.66
CA GLY A 52 14.58 27.02 0.22
C GLY A 52 15.19 26.36 1.46
N VAL A 53 15.13 25.03 1.57
CA VAL A 53 15.81 24.26 2.62
C VAL A 53 17.26 24.04 2.19
N THR A 54 18.13 25.03 2.39
CA THR A 54 19.52 25.00 1.88
C THR A 54 20.53 24.33 2.81
N ARG A 55 20.19 24.19 4.10
CA ARG A 55 21.09 23.59 5.09
C ARG A 55 21.07 22.07 4.96
N ILE A 56 22.22 21.47 4.66
CA ILE A 56 22.38 20.01 4.52
C ILE A 56 21.80 19.27 5.73
N GLY A 57 22.13 19.69 6.96
CA GLY A 57 21.59 19.04 8.17
C GLY A 57 20.06 19.09 8.25
N HIS A 58 19.42 20.15 7.78
CA HIS A 58 17.94 20.22 7.77
C HIS A 58 17.35 19.37 6.64
N GLN A 59 18.02 19.28 5.49
CA GLN A 59 17.61 18.38 4.42
C GLN A 59 17.65 16.92 4.89
N GLU A 60 18.72 16.50 5.56
CA GLU A 60 18.86 15.14 6.10
C GLU A 60 17.77 14.83 7.12
N LEU A 61 17.43 15.76 8.03
CA LEU A 61 16.32 15.58 8.98
C LEU A 61 14.97 15.38 8.29
N VAL A 62 14.68 16.16 7.25
CA VAL A 62 13.43 16.01 6.48
C VAL A 62 13.41 14.67 5.75
N LEU A 63 14.50 14.30 5.08
CA LEU A 63 14.59 13.05 4.33
C LEU A 63 14.53 11.81 5.24
N GLU A 64 15.16 11.86 6.42
CA GLU A 64 15.06 10.81 7.42
C GLU A 64 13.62 10.67 7.93
N ALA A 65 12.94 11.78 8.21
CA ALA A 65 11.54 11.76 8.59
C ALA A 65 10.64 11.20 7.48
N VAL A 66 10.90 11.52 6.21
CA VAL A 66 10.20 10.94 5.06
C VAL A 66 10.48 9.44 4.93
N ASP A 67 11.72 8.99 5.12
CA ASP A 67 12.09 7.57 5.11
C ASP A 67 11.33 6.79 6.20
N LEU A 68 11.27 7.33 7.42
CA LEU A 68 10.50 6.74 8.54
C LEU A 68 9.00 6.72 8.25
N LEU A 69 8.48 7.81 7.69
CA LEU A 69 7.07 7.91 7.30
C LEU A 69 6.72 6.86 6.23
N CYS A 70 7.62 6.63 5.26
CA CYS A 70 7.50 5.56 4.29
C CYS A 70 7.49 4.18 4.98
N ALA A 71 8.45 3.91 5.87
CA ALA A 71 8.53 2.66 6.62
C ALA A 71 7.24 2.35 7.41
N LEU A 72 6.64 3.37 8.02
CA LEU A 72 5.37 3.24 8.74
C LEU A 72 4.22 2.90 7.78
N ASN A 73 4.16 3.55 6.62
CA ASN A 73 3.17 3.25 5.58
C ASN A 73 3.36 1.84 5.00
N TYR A 74 4.61 1.38 4.82
CA TYR A 74 4.90 -0.01 4.45
C TYR A 74 4.45 -1.00 5.52
N GLY A 75 4.64 -0.70 6.82
CA GLY A 75 4.15 -1.55 7.90
C GLY A 75 2.65 -1.81 7.78
N VAL A 76 1.87 -0.75 7.56
CA VAL A 76 0.44 -0.84 7.28
C VAL A 76 0.14 -1.63 6.00
N GLU A 77 0.93 -1.45 4.94
CA GLU A 77 0.81 -2.23 3.71
C GLU A 77 1.17 -3.72 3.90
N THR A 78 2.11 -4.07 4.79
CA THR A 78 2.46 -5.48 5.06
C THR A 78 1.35 -6.21 5.81
N ASP A 79 0.65 -5.54 6.73
CA ASP A 79 -0.53 -6.11 7.38
C ASP A 79 -1.72 -6.20 6.41
N ASN A 80 -1.81 -5.28 5.45
CA ASN A 80 -2.72 -5.41 4.32
C ASN A 80 -2.35 -6.63 3.44
N LEU A 81 -1.07 -6.88 3.16
CA LEU A 81 -0.63 -8.07 2.41
C LEU A 81 -0.98 -9.36 3.15
N LYS A 82 -0.69 -9.46 4.45
CA LYS A 82 -1.05 -10.64 5.26
C LYS A 82 -2.55 -10.93 5.16
N THR A 83 -3.36 -9.87 5.22
CA THR A 83 -4.82 -9.96 5.08
C THR A 83 -5.23 -10.41 3.68
N LEU A 84 -4.64 -9.84 2.63
CA LEU A 84 -4.93 -10.19 1.23
C LEU A 84 -4.54 -11.65 0.91
N VAL A 85 -3.35 -12.08 1.33
CA VAL A 85 -2.89 -13.46 1.20
C VAL A 85 -3.77 -14.42 2.01
N GLY A 86 -4.16 -14.03 3.22
CA GLY A 86 -5.10 -14.79 4.05
C GLY A 86 -6.45 -14.99 3.35
N ARG A 87 -7.02 -13.92 2.76
CA ARG A 87 -8.26 -13.98 1.98
C ARG A 87 -8.13 -14.85 0.73
N MET A 88 -7.02 -14.73 -0.01
CA MET A 88 -6.77 -15.57 -1.19
C MET A 88 -6.66 -17.05 -0.81
N ARG A 89 -5.95 -17.36 0.28
CA ARG A 89 -5.85 -18.72 0.81
C ARG A 89 -7.20 -19.27 1.24
N ALA A 90 -8.01 -18.47 1.94
CA ALA A 90 -9.36 -18.87 2.34
C ALA A 90 -10.27 -19.15 1.13
N ALA A 91 -10.29 -18.26 0.13
CA ALA A 91 -11.08 -18.45 -1.09
C ALA A 91 -10.63 -19.68 -1.90
N SER A 92 -9.31 -19.92 -1.97
CA SER A 92 -8.75 -21.11 -2.62
C SER A 92 -9.16 -22.41 -1.91
N ASN A 93 -9.11 -22.44 -0.58
CA ASN A 93 -9.54 -23.59 0.21
C ASN A 93 -11.05 -23.82 0.09
N ASN A 94 -11.87 -22.75 0.09
CA ASN A 94 -13.30 -22.85 -0.11
C ASN A 94 -13.64 -23.49 -1.47
N LEU A 95 -13.04 -22.96 -2.54
CA LEU A 95 -13.20 -23.52 -3.89
C LEU A 95 -12.75 -24.99 -3.97
N HIS A 96 -11.62 -25.32 -3.32
CA HIS A 96 -11.13 -26.70 -3.26
C HIS A 96 -12.14 -27.61 -2.57
N ASN A 97 -12.71 -27.19 -1.44
CA ASN A 97 -13.73 -27.94 -0.71
C ASN A 97 -15.01 -28.11 -1.53
N SER A 98 -15.53 -27.05 -2.16
CA SER A 98 -16.70 -27.15 -3.05
C SER A 98 -16.45 -28.07 -4.25
N ALA A 99 -15.23 -28.08 -4.77
CA ALA A 99 -14.83 -28.98 -5.86
C ALA A 99 -14.67 -30.42 -5.38
N SER A 100 -14.13 -30.65 -4.18
CA SER A 100 -13.94 -31.99 -3.62
C SER A 100 -15.25 -32.64 -3.19
N GLU A 101 -16.19 -31.88 -2.62
CA GLU A 101 -17.52 -32.38 -2.26
C GLU A 101 -18.29 -32.88 -3.49
N ARG A 102 -18.14 -32.21 -4.65
CA ARG A 102 -18.68 -32.73 -5.91
C ARG A 102 -18.04 -34.05 -6.37
N ARG A 103 -16.74 -34.24 -6.12
CA ARG A 103 -16.07 -35.50 -6.51
C ARG A 103 -16.45 -36.66 -5.61
N LYS A 104 -16.75 -36.40 -4.32
CA LYS A 104 -17.12 -37.42 -3.34
C LYS A 104 -18.59 -37.85 -3.42
N ASN A 105 -19.48 -37.03 -3.97
CA ASN A 105 -20.90 -37.33 -4.06
C ASN A 105 -21.41 -37.34 -5.53
N PRO A 106 -21.12 -38.40 -6.31
CA PRO A 106 -21.55 -38.52 -7.70
C PRO A 106 -23.05 -38.86 -7.85
N SER A 107 -23.73 -39.24 -6.77
CA SER A 107 -25.05 -39.88 -6.82
C SER A 107 -26.27 -38.94 -6.93
N TYR A 108 -26.08 -37.68 -7.35
CA TYR A 108 -27.18 -36.75 -7.64
C TYR A 108 -27.21 -36.24 -9.10
N GLU A 109 -26.49 -36.90 -10.01
CA GLU A 109 -26.61 -36.68 -11.47
C GLU A 109 -27.81 -37.43 -12.09
N GLY A 110 -28.92 -37.51 -11.35
CA GLY A 110 -30.17 -38.04 -11.83
C GLY A 110 -31.16 -36.92 -12.11
N LYS A 111 -31.07 -36.29 -13.28
CA LYS A 111 -32.10 -35.39 -13.84
C LYS A 111 -32.28 -34.05 -13.10
N LYS A 112 -31.43 -33.05 -13.41
CA LYS A 112 -31.79 -31.65 -13.75
C LYS A 112 -30.56 -30.73 -13.65
N SER A 113 -30.23 -30.12 -14.81
CA SER A 113 -29.34 -28.96 -15.00
C SER A 113 -27.82 -29.22 -15.00
N HIS A 114 -27.23 -29.16 -16.20
CA HIS A 114 -25.77 -29.09 -16.48
C HIS A 114 -25.07 -27.84 -15.91
N LYS A 115 -25.70 -27.09 -14.98
CA LYS A 115 -25.15 -25.86 -14.42
C LYS A 115 -24.40 -26.16 -13.12
N PRO A 116 -23.18 -25.64 -12.93
CA PRO A 116 -22.48 -25.76 -11.66
C PRO A 116 -23.33 -25.15 -10.52
N PRO A 117 -23.27 -25.72 -9.30
CA PRO A 117 -23.97 -25.19 -8.14
C PRO A 117 -23.59 -23.74 -7.87
N ASN A 118 -24.53 -22.94 -7.38
CA ASN A 118 -24.32 -21.53 -7.12
C ASN A 118 -23.14 -21.30 -6.17
N ASP A 119 -22.98 -22.15 -5.15
CA ASP A 119 -21.89 -22.07 -4.18
C ASP A 119 -20.50 -22.23 -4.82
N PHE A 120 -20.39 -23.07 -5.86
CA PHE A 120 -19.15 -23.22 -6.62
C PHE A 120 -18.85 -21.96 -7.44
N LEU A 121 -19.86 -21.37 -8.09
CA LEU A 121 -19.70 -20.12 -8.83
C LEU A 121 -19.32 -18.97 -7.89
N THR A 122 -19.92 -18.89 -6.71
CA THR A 122 -19.57 -17.94 -5.65
C THR A 122 -18.12 -18.11 -5.23
N ALA A 123 -17.67 -19.33 -4.93
CA ALA A 123 -16.28 -19.60 -4.55
C ALA A 123 -15.27 -19.20 -5.65
N VAL A 124 -15.62 -19.38 -6.93
CA VAL A 124 -14.79 -18.91 -8.05
C VAL A 124 -14.72 -17.38 -8.09
N VAL A 125 -15.86 -16.69 -7.93
CA VAL A 125 -15.91 -15.21 -7.94
C VAL A 125 -15.13 -14.63 -6.75
N GLU A 126 -15.25 -15.22 -5.57
CA GLU A 126 -14.49 -14.83 -4.38
C GLU A 126 -12.98 -14.97 -4.58
N LEU A 127 -12.54 -16.08 -5.19
CA LEU A 127 -11.12 -16.29 -5.50
C LEU A 127 -10.60 -15.27 -6.51
N ILE A 128 -11.36 -15.00 -7.58
CA ILE A 128 -11.00 -13.97 -8.57
C ILE A 128 -10.92 -12.60 -7.91
N GLY A 129 -11.87 -12.27 -7.02
CA GLY A 129 -11.86 -11.03 -6.25
C GLY A 129 -10.61 -10.89 -5.39
N ALA A 130 -10.29 -11.92 -4.61
CA ALA A 130 -9.10 -11.93 -3.75
C ALA A 130 -7.79 -11.81 -4.56
N ALA A 131 -7.69 -12.52 -5.69
CA ALA A 131 -6.53 -12.46 -6.57
C ALA A 131 -6.35 -11.06 -7.20
N LYS A 132 -7.44 -10.44 -7.68
CA LYS A 132 -7.41 -9.07 -8.23
C LYS A 132 -6.96 -8.06 -7.19
N SER A 133 -7.44 -8.16 -5.95
CA SER A 133 -7.02 -7.28 -4.86
C SER A 133 -5.55 -7.45 -4.51
N LEU A 134 -5.03 -8.68 -4.52
CA LEU A 134 -3.60 -8.93 -4.29
C LEU A 134 -2.73 -8.38 -5.43
N LEU A 135 -3.13 -8.57 -6.69
CA LEU A 135 -2.43 -8.05 -7.85
C LEU A 135 -2.38 -6.51 -7.85
N ALA A 136 -3.51 -5.85 -7.55
CA ALA A 136 -3.56 -4.40 -7.45
C ALA A 136 -2.61 -3.85 -6.37
N TRP A 137 -2.44 -4.58 -5.26
CA TRP A 137 -1.48 -4.23 -4.21
C TRP A 137 -0.02 -4.44 -4.65
N LEU A 138 0.27 -5.53 -5.38
CA LEU A 138 1.60 -5.72 -5.96
C LEU A 138 1.95 -4.64 -7.01
N ASP A 139 0.96 -4.20 -7.78
CA ASP A 139 1.12 -3.12 -8.75
C ASP A 139 1.31 -1.73 -8.12
N SER A 140 0.75 -1.49 -6.92
CA SER A 140 1.03 -0.25 -6.17
C SER A 140 2.45 -0.24 -5.61
N LEU A 141 2.96 -1.39 -5.12
CA LEU A 141 4.36 -1.51 -4.70
C LEU A 141 5.36 -1.28 -5.83
N ARG A 142 5.03 -1.72 -7.04
CA ARG A 142 5.92 -1.56 -8.21
C ARG A 142 6.04 -0.10 -8.66
N ARG A 143 5.12 0.77 -8.24
CA ARG A 143 5.10 2.20 -8.56
C ARG A 143 5.97 3.06 -7.64
N ILE A 144 6.62 2.43 -6.66
CA ILE A 144 7.50 3.10 -5.72
C ILE A 144 8.87 3.29 -6.38
N PRO A 145 9.45 4.50 -6.35
CA PRO A 145 10.75 4.77 -6.95
C PRO A 145 11.83 3.82 -6.42
N GLU A 146 12.65 3.28 -7.33
CA GLU A 146 13.77 2.36 -7.05
C GLU A 146 14.72 2.82 -5.92
N GLY A 147 14.78 4.12 -5.61
CA GLY A 147 15.63 4.69 -4.56
C GLY A 147 15.36 4.13 -3.15
N LEU A 148 14.11 3.82 -2.80
CA LEU A 148 13.74 3.22 -1.51
C LEU A 148 14.09 1.73 -1.43
N ARG A 149 14.21 1.05 -2.58
CA ARG A 149 14.52 -0.38 -2.67
C ARG A 149 15.95 -0.69 -2.23
N CYS A 150 16.88 0.28 -2.36
CA CYS A 150 18.28 0.11 -1.97
C CYS A 150 18.53 0.31 -0.47
N LYS A 151 17.78 1.17 0.25
CA LYS A 151 18.00 1.40 1.69
C LYS A 151 17.40 0.30 2.59
N MET A 152 16.30 -0.34 2.17
CA MET A 152 15.71 -1.45 2.94
C MET A 152 16.55 -2.73 2.95
N LYS A 153 17.51 -2.89 2.03
CA LYS A 153 18.44 -4.04 2.04
C LYS A 153 19.52 -3.95 3.12
N HIS A 154 19.66 -2.79 3.78
CA HIS A 154 20.62 -2.59 4.87
C HIS A 154 20.00 -2.60 6.27
N LEU A 155 18.70 -2.90 6.39
CA LEU A 155 18.00 -3.05 7.67
C LEU A 155 17.74 -4.52 8.06
N TYR A 156 18.40 -5.47 7.38
CA TYR A 156 18.52 -6.86 7.80
C TYR A 156 19.98 -7.28 7.86
#